data_AF-A0A1A9G0D9-F1
#
_entry.id   AF-A0A1A9G0D9-F1
#
_cell.length_a   1.000
_cell.length_b   1.000
_cell.length_c   1.000
_cell.angle_alpha   90.00
_cell.angle_beta   90.00
_cell.angle_gamma   90.00
#
_symmetry.space_group_name_H-M   'P 1'
#
loop_
_entity.id
_entity.type
_entity.pdbx_description
1 polymer ?
#
loop_
_entity_poly.entity_id
_entity_poly.type
_entity_poly.pdbx_seq_one_letter_code
_entity_poly.pdbx_strand_id
1 'polypeptide(L)'
;MIGQYDYIFRHYGVRPVVGGRVEHTVTGEFGTILKEADTHKHYVHVRFDGCDQPGLCHPMELDFLAPDEIEGASAPSSSGTGGTNDVA
;
A
#
# COMPACT_ATOMS: atom_id res chain seq x y z
N MET A 1 -19.74 1.46 7.92
CA MET A 1 -18.38 1.43 8.50
C MET A 1 -17.64 2.64 7.97
N ILE A 2 -17.27 3.58 8.83
CA ILE A 2 -16.41 4.71 8.44
C ILE A 2 -15.01 4.11 8.39
N GLY A 3 -14.51 3.86 7.18
CA GLY A 3 -13.24 3.16 6.96
C GLY A 3 -12.08 3.99 7.49
N GLN A 4 -11.19 3.37 8.27
CA GLN A 4 -9.96 4.02 8.70
C GLN A 4 -9.19 4.48 7.46
N TYR A 5 -8.61 5.69 7.51
CA TYR A 5 -7.89 6.30 6.39
C TYR A 5 -8.72 6.68 5.14
N ASP A 6 -10.04 6.91 5.26
CA ASP A 6 -10.90 7.36 4.14
C ASP A 6 -10.37 8.62 3.45
N TYR A 7 -9.78 9.56 4.21
CA TYR A 7 -9.13 10.75 3.66
C TYR A 7 -7.98 10.37 2.73
N ILE A 8 -7.12 9.44 3.15
CA ILE A 8 -5.97 9.00 2.37
C ILE A 8 -6.43 8.26 1.12
N PHE A 9 -7.45 7.41 1.23
CA PHE A 9 -8.03 6.74 0.07
C PHE A 9 -8.62 7.72 -0.94
N ARG A 10 -9.33 8.76 -0.49
CA ARG A 10 -9.88 9.78 -1.39
C ARG A 10 -8.83 10.67 -2.02
N HIS A 11 -7.77 11.02 -1.29
CA HIS A 11 -6.73 11.96 -1.77
C HIS A 11 -5.61 11.27 -2.56
N TYR A 12 -5.20 10.08 -2.15
CA TYR A 12 -4.05 9.37 -2.69
C TYR A 12 -4.41 8.06 -3.40
N GLY A 13 -5.65 7.56 -3.25
CA GLY A 13 -6.10 6.31 -3.87
C GLY A 13 -5.60 5.04 -3.19
N VAL A 14 -4.86 5.15 -2.07
CA VAL A 14 -4.32 4.00 -1.33
C VAL A 14 -5.19 3.66 -0.13
N ARG A 15 -5.29 2.35 0.19
CA ARG A 15 -6.09 1.86 1.32
C ARG A 15 -5.18 1.14 2.33
N PRO A 16 -4.63 1.86 3.32
CA PRO A 16 -3.85 1.26 4.40
C PRO A 16 -4.70 0.26 5.16
N VAL A 17 -4.23 -0.99 5.27
CA VAL A 17 -4.90 -2.04 6.06
C VAL A 17 -4.19 -2.15 7.39
N VAL A 18 -4.88 -1.95 8.50
CA VAL A 18 -4.28 -2.14 9.84
C VAL A 18 -3.81 -3.58 9.99
N GLY A 19 -2.55 -3.77 10.37
CA GLY A 19 -1.87 -5.06 10.40
C GLY A 19 -1.20 -5.46 9.07
N GLY A 20 -1.44 -4.71 8.00
CA GLY A 20 -0.74 -4.88 6.72
C GLY A 20 0.73 -4.48 6.83
N ARG A 21 1.57 -5.09 5.97
CA ARG A 21 2.96 -4.68 5.84
C ARG A 21 3.09 -3.52 4.85
N VAL A 22 4.07 -2.68 5.10
CA VAL A 22 4.47 -1.57 4.23
C VAL A 22 5.98 -1.53 4.14
N GLU A 23 6.50 -0.99 3.05
CA GLU A 23 7.90 -0.68 2.87
C GLU A 23 8.07 0.84 2.79
N HIS A 24 9.05 1.40 3.49
CA HIS A 24 9.38 2.81 3.38
C HIS A 24 10.30 3.02 2.19
N THR A 25 9.85 3.76 1.18
CA THR A 25 10.60 3.92 -0.07
C THR A 25 11.88 4.74 0.09
N VAL A 26 11.96 5.55 1.16
CA VAL A 26 13.12 6.41 1.46
C VAL A 26 14.23 5.63 2.18
N THR A 27 13.89 4.81 3.17
CA THR A 27 14.89 4.06 3.96
C THR A 27 15.02 2.60 3.54
N GLY A 28 14.08 2.07 2.75
CA GLY A 28 13.98 0.64 2.41
C GLY A 28 13.57 -0.24 3.59
N GLU A 29 13.02 0.33 4.66
CA GLU A 29 12.63 -0.42 5.85
C GLU A 29 11.19 -0.91 5.79
N PHE A 30 10.98 -2.13 6.28
CA PHE A 30 9.63 -2.68 6.39
C PHE A 30 9.00 -2.31 7.73
N GLY A 31 7.71 -2.01 7.69
CA GLY A 31 6.90 -1.72 8.85
C GLY A 31 5.52 -2.33 8.79
N THR A 32 4.80 -2.22 9.90
CA THR A 32 3.42 -2.70 10.04
C THR A 32 2.49 -1.52 10.29
N ILE A 33 1.39 -1.47 9.55
CA ILE A 33 0.38 -0.42 9.68
C ILE A 33 -0.38 -0.61 10.99
N LEU A 34 -0.41 0.44 11.80
CA LEU A 34 -1.18 0.50 13.04
C LEU A 34 -2.49 1.29 12.81
N LYS A 35 -3.34 1.34 13.84
CA LYS A 35 -4.57 2.13 13.80
C LYS A 35 -4.23 3.62 13.58
N GLU A 36 -5.11 4.30 12.85
CA GLU A 36 -5.03 5.74 12.65
C GLU A 36 -4.95 6.48 13.98
N ALA A 37 -4.11 7.52 14.04
CA ALA A 37 -4.10 8.42 15.18
C ALA A 37 -5.27 9.39 15.09
N ASP A 38 -6.00 9.60 16.19
CA ASP A 38 -7.09 10.58 16.27
C ASP A 38 -6.64 12.01 15.89
N THR A 39 -5.35 12.33 16.11
CA THR A 39 -4.81 13.69 15.98
C THR A 39 -4.24 14.00 14.59
N HIS A 40 -3.87 13.00 13.78
CA HIS A 40 -3.08 13.20 12.54
C HIS A 40 -3.59 12.35 11.36
N LYS A 41 -4.81 12.66 10.87
CA LYS A 41 -5.51 11.89 9.83
C LYS A 41 -4.86 11.89 8.44
N HIS A 42 -3.83 12.70 8.23
CA HIS A 42 -3.08 12.81 6.97
C HIS A 42 -1.85 11.88 6.91
N TYR A 43 -1.49 11.26 8.03
CA TYR A 43 -0.32 10.39 8.16
C TYR A 43 -0.74 8.94 8.41
N VAL A 44 0.03 8.01 7.87
CA VAL A 44 -0.12 6.60 8.15
C VAL A 44 0.74 6.26 9.36
N HIS A 45 0.16 5.52 10.29
CA HIS A 45 0.84 5.07 11.48
C HIS A 45 1.52 3.75 11.17
N VAL A 46 2.84 3.71 11.21
CA VAL A 46 3.63 2.55 10.84
C VAL A 46 4.64 2.25 11.94
N ARG A 47 4.72 0.99 12.36
CA ARG A 47 5.80 0.50 13.22
C ARG A 47 6.84 -0.20 12.38
N PHE A 48 8.01 0.41 12.22
CA PHE A 48 9.15 -0.21 11.54
C PHE A 48 9.79 -1.29 12.40
N ASP A 49 10.30 -2.35 11.77
CA ASP A 49 10.91 -3.49 12.46
C ASP A 49 12.15 -3.07 13.27
N GLY A 50 12.88 -2.06 12.79
CA GLY A 50 14.05 -1.49 13.45
C GLY A 50 13.78 -0.41 14.50
N CYS A 51 12.52 -0.02 14.73
CA CYS A 51 12.17 1.08 15.64
C CYS A 51 11.19 0.64 16.73
N ASP A 52 11.52 0.99 17.98
CA ASP A 52 10.66 0.68 19.13
C ASP A 52 9.38 1.53 19.13
N GLN A 53 9.48 2.75 18.59
CA GLN A 53 8.36 3.70 18.49
C GLN A 53 7.71 3.70 17.10
N PRO A 54 6.38 3.80 17.02
CA PRO A 54 5.68 3.97 15.76
C PRO A 54 5.99 5.34 15.15
N GLY A 55 6.26 5.34 13.84
CA GLY A 55 6.47 6.53 13.03
C GLY A 55 5.17 7.00 12.36
N LEU A 56 5.06 8.31 12.20
CA LEU A 56 4.08 8.96 11.32
C LEU A 56 4.73 9.12 9.95
N CYS A 57 4.29 8.36 8.97
CA CYS A 57 4.84 8.41 7.61
C CYS A 57 3.81 8.94 6.63
N HIS A 58 4.27 9.65 5.60
CA HIS A 58 3.39 10.04 4.51
C HIS A 58 3.00 8.83 3.66
N PRO A 59 1.75 8.73 3.20
CA PRO A 59 1.30 7.63 2.36
C PRO A 59 2.03 7.54 1.01
N MET A 60 2.64 8.62 0.50
CA MET A 60 3.45 8.57 -0.73
C MET A 60 4.89 8.09 -0.49
N GLU A 61 5.35 8.08 0.76
CA GLU A 61 6.67 7.56 1.14
C GLU A 61 6.61 6.08 1.56
N LEU A 62 5.43 5.49 1.46
CA LEU A 62 5.16 4.10 1.82
C LEU A 62 4.67 3.33 0.60
N ASP A 63 5.33 2.21 0.33
CA ASP A 63 4.83 1.19 -0.57
C ASP A 63 3.96 0.21 0.23
N PHE A 64 2.67 0.17 -0.11
CA PHE A 64 1.71 -0.71 0.55
C PHE A 64 1.80 -2.07 -0.10
N LEU A 65 2.55 -2.97 0.55
CA LEU A 65 2.55 -4.38 0.25
C LEU A 65 1.15 -4.89 0.56
N ALA A 66 0.30 -4.97 -0.47
CA ALA A 66 -0.99 -5.60 -0.34
C ALA A 66 -0.77 -6.95 0.36
N PRO A 67 -1.58 -7.32 1.38
CA PRO A 67 -1.55 -8.69 1.84
C PRO A 67 -1.83 -9.51 0.59
N ASP A 68 -0.78 -10.21 0.16
CA ASP A 68 -0.77 -11.06 -1.01
C ASP A 68 -2.10 -11.81 -1.05
N GLU A 69 -2.73 -11.82 -2.22
CA GLU A 69 -3.93 -12.60 -2.50
C GLU A 69 -3.62 -14.08 -2.28
N ILE A 70 -3.50 -14.51 -1.02
CA ILE A 70 -3.62 -15.90 -0.60
C ILE A 70 -5.10 -16.27 -0.75
N GLU A 71 -5.50 -16.47 -2.00
CA GLU A 71 -6.23 -17.63 -2.48
C GLU A 71 -6.53 -17.48 -3.98
N GLY A 72 -5.57 -17.89 -4.81
CA GLY A 72 -5.78 -18.51 -6.13
C GLY A 72 -6.85 -17.93 -7.07
N ALA A 73 -6.52 -16.90 -7.85
CA ALA A 73 -7.08 -16.77 -9.18
C ALA A 73 -6.14 -15.98 -10.11
N SER A 74 -5.68 -16.68 -11.14
CA SER A 74 -5.10 -16.19 -12.38
C SER A 74 -5.28 -14.70 -12.70
N ALA A 75 -4.16 -13.98 -12.77
CA ALA A 75 -3.96 -12.99 -13.81
C ALA A 75 -2.67 -13.39 -14.56
N PRO A 76 -2.77 -14.00 -15.76
CA PRO A 76 -1.60 -14.27 -16.55
C PRO A 76 -0.96 -12.94 -16.94
N SER A 77 0.36 -12.94 -16.89
CA SER A 77 1.20 -12.03 -17.62
C SER A 77 0.64 -11.83 -19.04
N SER A 78 0.14 -10.64 -19.36
CA SER A 78 -0.05 -10.23 -20.75
C SER A 78 0.99 -9.18 -21.09
N SER A 79 2.24 -9.63 -21.04
CA SER A 79 3.28 -9.18 -21.97
C SER A 79 2.87 -9.68 -23.35
N GLY A 80 2.14 -8.86 -24.11
CA GLY A 80 1.75 -9.14 -25.49
C GLY A 80 2.49 -8.22 -26.45
N THR A 81 3.74 -8.55 -26.76
CA THR A 81 4.45 -8.11 -27.96
C THR A 81 3.84 -8.78 -29.19
N GLY A 82 3.75 -8.07 -30.31
CA GLY A 82 3.65 -8.67 -31.64
C GLY A 82 2.53 -8.10 -32.51
N GLY A 83 2.91 -7.31 -33.52
CA GLY A 83 1.99 -6.91 -34.59
C GLY A 83 1.72 -8.02 -35.60
N THR A 84 0.81 -7.77 -36.52
CA THR A 84 1.01 -7.77 -37.99
C THR A 84 -0.34 -7.53 -38.69
N ASN A 85 -0.27 -6.81 -39.81
CA ASN A 85 -1.29 -6.63 -40.84
C ASN A 85 -1.99 -7.95 -41.24
N ASP A 86 -3.24 -7.92 -41.69
CA ASP A 86 -3.60 -8.32 -43.08
C ASP A 86 -5.09 -8.07 -43.44
N VAL A 87 -5.26 -8.00 -44.75
CA VAL A 87 -6.36 -7.70 -45.68
C VAL A 87 -7.73 -8.40 -45.50
N ALA A 88 -8.79 -7.71 -45.91
CA ALA A 88 -9.80 -8.19 -46.89
C ALA A 88 -10.67 -7.01 -47.37
#